data_AF-A0A6F8XNM9-F1
#
_entry.id   AF-A0A6F8XNM9-F1
#
_cell.length_a   1.000
_cell.length_b   1.000
_cell.length_c   1.000
_cell.angle_alpha   90.00
_cell.angle_beta   90.00
_cell.angle_gamma   90.00
#
_symmetry.space_group_name_H-M   'P 1'
#
loop_
_entity.id
_entity.type
_entity.pdbx_description
1 polymer ?
#
loop_
_entity_poly.entity_id
_entity_poly.type
_entity_poly.pdbx_seq_one_letter_code
_entity_poly.pdbx_strand_id
1 'polypeptide(L)'
;MSKEQEEYEQALATYRRIKALSDEHWHALDATCRAMDNQTWVGPAGRKFGKGVHDHRAELWRQLTSAVNAADRDLNTKRAIARAAEKKK
;
A
#
# COMPACT_ATOMS: atom_id res chain seq x y z
N MET A 1 -18.12 12.41 22.40
CA MET A 1 -16.70 12.11 22.09
C MET A 1 -15.93 13.42 21.99
N SER A 2 -14.61 13.43 22.27
CA SER A 2 -13.79 14.61 21.96
C SER A 2 -13.50 14.66 20.46
N LYS A 3 -13.18 15.85 19.94
CA LYS A 3 -12.80 16.05 18.54
C LYS A 3 -11.59 15.19 18.16
N GLU A 4 -10.62 15.06 19.05
CA GLU A 4 -9.40 14.27 18.85
C GLU A 4 -9.70 12.77 18.69
N GLN A 5 -10.70 12.27 19.41
CA GLN A 5 -11.14 10.88 19.28
C GLN A 5 -11.85 10.64 17.94
N GLU A 6 -12.66 11.59 17.48
CA GLU A 6 -13.32 11.52 16.18
C GLU A 6 -12.29 11.53 15.03
N GLU A 7 -11.28 12.40 15.09
CA GLU A 7 -10.19 12.43 14.11
C GLU A 7 -9.39 11.12 14.07
N TYR A 8 -9.17 10.49 15.22
CA TYR A 8 -8.51 9.17 15.29
C TYR A 8 -9.35 8.07 14.64
N GLU A 9 -10.65 8.01 14.91
CA GLU A 9 -11.54 7.00 14.30
C GLU A 9 -11.62 7.17 12.77
N GLN A 10 -11.68 8.42 12.28
CA GLN A 10 -11.64 8.71 10.84
C GLN A 10 -10.30 8.28 10.20
N ALA A 11 -9.18 8.56 10.87
CA ALA A 11 -7.86 8.11 10.42
C ALA A 11 -7.76 6.57 10.39
N LEU A 12 -8.34 5.89 11.39
CA LEU A 12 -8.36 4.43 11.48
C LEU A 12 -9.18 3.80 10.35
N ALA A 13 -10.35 4.36 10.04
CA ALA A 13 -11.18 3.91 8.92
C ALA A 13 -10.45 4.06 7.58
N THR A 14 -9.81 5.21 7.37
CA THR A 14 -9.01 5.50 6.17
C THR A 14 -7.83 4.54 6.03
N TYR A 15 -7.05 4.32 7.10
CA TYR A 15 -5.94 3.37 7.12
C TYR A 15 -6.40 1.96 6.74
N ARG A 16 -7.50 1.48 7.32
CA ARG A 16 -8.06 0.16 7.01
C ARG A 16 -8.43 0.03 5.53
N ARG A 17 -9.02 1.08 4.94
CA ARG A 17 -9.38 1.08 3.51
C ARG A 17 -8.14 1.04 2.61
N ILE A 18 -7.13 1.86 2.91
CA ILE A 18 -5.85 1.87 2.16
C ILE A 18 -5.17 0.51 2.26
N LYS A 19 -5.11 -0.07 3.47
CA LYS A 19 -4.52 -1.39 3.70
C LYS A 19 -5.25 -2.48 2.92
N ALA A 20 -6.59 -2.49 2.96
CA ALA A 20 -7.37 -3.47 2.20
C ALA A 20 -7.10 -3.39 0.69
N LEU A 21 -7.06 -2.18 0.11
CA LEU A 21 -6.73 -1.98 -1.30
C LEU A 21 -5.30 -2.43 -1.64
N SER A 22 -4.35 -2.16 -0.74
CA SER A 22 -2.97 -2.66 -0.89
C SER A 22 -2.92 -4.18 -0.87
N ASP A 23 -3.56 -4.81 0.11
CA ASP A 23 -3.58 -6.27 0.27
C ASP A 23 -4.33 -6.96 -0.90
N GLU A 24 -5.30 -6.29 -1.52
CA GLU A 24 -6.01 -6.78 -2.72
C GLU A 24 -5.15 -6.69 -3.98
N HIS A 25 -4.40 -5.60 -4.16
CA HIS A 25 -3.74 -5.30 -5.44
C HIS A 25 -2.24 -5.61 -5.48
N TRP A 26 -1.58 -5.93 -4.36
CA TRP A 26 -0.13 -6.14 -4.37
C TRP A 26 0.31 -7.27 -5.31
N HIS A 27 -0.54 -8.27 -5.56
CA HIS A 27 -0.24 -9.39 -6.46
C HIS A 27 -0.65 -9.19 -7.92
N ALA A 28 -1.19 -8.02 -8.32
CA ALA A 28 -1.86 -7.86 -9.62
C ALA A 28 -1.01 -8.26 -10.84
N LEU A 29 0.32 -8.15 -10.74
CA LEU A 29 1.26 -8.48 -11.83
C LEU A 29 2.02 -9.80 -11.62
N ASP A 30 1.77 -10.54 -10.53
CA ASP A 30 2.51 -11.77 -10.21
C ASP A 30 2.26 -12.87 -11.23
N ALA A 31 1.01 -13.07 -11.65
CA ALA A 31 0.65 -14.08 -12.66
C ALA A 31 1.32 -13.79 -14.01
N THR A 32 1.32 -12.52 -14.44
CA THR A 32 1.99 -12.09 -15.67
C THR A 32 3.50 -12.29 -15.57
N CYS A 33 4.12 -11.96 -14.43
CA CYS A 33 5.54 -12.20 -14.21
C CYS A 33 5.88 -13.70 -14.29
N ARG A 34 5.10 -14.56 -13.62
CA ARG A 34 5.31 -16.02 -13.64
C ARG A 34 5.17 -16.61 -15.04
N ALA A 35 4.24 -16.09 -15.85
CA ALA A 35 4.09 -16.52 -17.24
C ALA A 35 5.32 -16.19 -18.10
N MET A 36 6.07 -15.13 -17.77
CA MET A 36 7.30 -14.75 -18.48
C MET A 36 8.49 -15.64 -18.12
N ASP A 37 8.55 -16.13 -16.88
CA ASP A 37 9.63 -17.02 -16.41
C ASP A 37 9.68 -18.34 -17.19
N ASN A 38 8.56 -18.77 -17.79
CA ASN A 38 8.44 -20.00 -18.59
C ASN A 38 8.95 -19.86 -20.04
N GLN A 39 9.79 -18.86 -20.35
CA GLN A 39 10.36 -18.59 -21.68
C GLN A 39 9.32 -18.48 -22.81
N THR A 40 8.06 -18.22 -22.49
CA THR A 40 6.98 -18.12 -23.49
C THR A 40 7.19 -16.92 -24.44
N TRP A 41 8.06 -15.98 -24.07
CA TRP A 41 8.34 -14.74 -24.79
C TRP A 41 9.81 -14.72 -25.23
N VAL A 42 10.06 -15.17 -26.46
CA VAL A 42 11.43 -15.28 -27.02
C VAL A 42 11.85 -14.02 -27.79
N GLY A 43 13.16 -13.84 -27.91
CA GLY A 43 13.76 -12.75 -28.69
C GLY A 43 13.88 -11.40 -27.96
N PRO A 44 14.52 -10.40 -28.59
CA PRO A 44 14.81 -9.10 -27.96
C PRO A 44 13.57 -8.34 -27.50
N ALA A 45 12.47 -8.39 -28.27
CA ALA A 45 11.22 -7.72 -27.93
C ALA A 45 10.55 -8.35 -26.70
N GLY A 46 10.51 -9.69 -26.64
CA GLY A 46 9.98 -10.43 -25.48
C GLY A 46 10.75 -10.12 -24.20
N ARG A 47 12.09 -10.09 -24.27
CA ARG A 47 12.93 -9.71 -23.12
C ARG A 47 12.69 -8.27 -22.64
N LYS A 48 12.54 -7.31 -23.57
CA LYS A 48 12.25 -5.91 -23.23
C LYS A 48 10.88 -5.75 -22.58
N PHE A 49 9.86 -6.43 -23.12
CA PHE A 49 8.54 -6.45 -22.53
C PHE A 49 8.56 -7.06 -21.12
N GLY A 50 9.24 -8.20 -20.96
CA GLY A 50 9.35 -8.87 -19.67
C GLY A 50 10.02 -8.01 -18.59
N LYS A 51 11.13 -7.34 -18.95
CA LYS A 51 11.74 -6.35 -18.07
C LYS A 51 10.75 -5.24 -17.69
N GLY A 52 10.00 -4.71 -18.66
CA GLY A 52 8.99 -3.69 -18.42
C GLY A 52 7.94 -4.14 -17.39
N VAL A 53 7.40 -5.36 -17.51
CA VAL A 53 6.40 -5.88 -16.56
C VAL A 53 6.97 -6.01 -15.15
N HIS A 54 8.21 -6.52 -15.01
CA HIS A 54 8.88 -6.59 -13.70
C HIS A 54 9.11 -5.21 -13.08
N ASP A 55 9.52 -4.22 -13.89
CA ASP A 55 9.71 -2.84 -13.44
C ASP A 55 8.38 -2.24 -12.94
N HIS A 56 7.27 -2.47 -13.65
CA HIS A 56 5.93 -2.03 -13.22
C HIS A 56 5.46 -2.74 -11.94
N ARG A 57 5.77 -4.03 -11.77
CA ARG A 57 5.48 -4.77 -10.53
C ARG A 57 6.23 -4.18 -9.34
N ALA A 58 7.52 -3.92 -9.49
CA ALA A 58 8.32 -3.31 -8.44
C ALA A 58 7.80 -1.91 -8.09
N GLU A 59 7.40 -1.13 -9.10
CA GLU A 59 6.82 0.20 -8.91
C GLU A 59 5.47 0.15 -8.17
N LEU A 60 4.58 -0.76 -8.55
CA LEU A 60 3.31 -0.99 -7.86
C LEU A 60 3.55 -1.31 -6.37
N TRP A 61 4.46 -2.24 -6.07
CA TRP A 61 4.80 -2.58 -4.69
C TRP A 61 5.31 -1.38 -3.91
N ARG A 62 6.18 -0.58 -4.52
CA ARG A 62 6.73 0.63 -3.91
C ARG A 62 5.63 1.65 -3.58
N GLN A 63 4.71 1.89 -4.52
CA GLN A 63 3.61 2.84 -4.34
C GLN A 63 2.64 2.37 -3.24
N LEU A 64 2.21 1.11 -3.29
CA LEU A 64 1.32 0.53 -2.27
C LEU A 64 1.95 0.58 -0.87
N THR A 65 3.22 0.16 -0.76
CA THR A 65 3.97 0.21 0.50
C THR A 65 4.08 1.65 1.02
N SER A 66 4.38 2.60 0.14
CA SER A 66 4.46 4.02 0.51
C SER A 66 3.13 4.56 1.02
N ALA A 67 2.02 4.23 0.37
CA ALA A 67 0.68 4.66 0.77
C ALA A 67 0.29 4.11 2.15
N VAL A 68 0.52 2.81 2.39
CA VAL A 68 0.26 2.18 3.69
C VAL A 68 1.11 2.80 4.78
N ASN A 69 2.40 3.01 4.54
CA ASN A 69 3.31 3.62 5.51
C ASN A 69 2.93 5.08 5.83
N ALA A 70 2.48 5.85 4.83
CA ALA A 70 2.02 7.21 5.07
C ALA A 70 0.76 7.24 5.95
N ALA A 71 -0.21 6.35 5.66
CA ALA A 71 -1.44 6.24 6.43
C ALA A 71 -1.18 5.75 7.88
N ASP A 72 -0.27 4.79 8.07
CA ASP A 72 0.10 4.30 9.40
C ASP A 72 0.76 5.39 10.26
N ARG A 73 1.64 6.21 9.68
CA ARG A 73 2.25 7.35 10.39
C ARG A 73 1.21 8.38 10.84
N ASP A 74 0.26 8.71 9.97
CA ASP A 74 -0.82 9.65 10.31
C ASP A 74 -1.71 9.06 11.42
N LEU A 75 -2.13 7.80 11.29
CA LEU A 75 -2.92 7.09 12.31
C LEU A 75 -2.22 7.12 13.68
N ASN A 76 -0.92 6.80 13.72
CA ASN A 76 -0.14 6.81 14.96
C ASN A 76 -0.01 8.21 15.56
N THR A 77 0.08 9.25 14.73
CA THR A 77 0.07 10.65 15.17
C THR A 77 -1.27 11.01 15.81
N LYS A 78 -2.39 10.71 15.13
CA LYS A 78 -3.74 10.97 15.66
C LYS A 78 -4.02 10.20 16.94
N ARG A 79 -3.57 8.95 17.04
CA ARG A 79 -3.66 8.14 18.26
C ARG A 79 -2.94 8.77 19.45
N ALA A 80 -1.74 9.30 19.21
CA ALA A 80 -0.96 9.95 20.27
C ALA A 80 -1.65 11.23 20.77
N ILE A 81 -2.22 12.03 19.85
CA ILE A 81 -2.98 13.24 20.17
C ILE A 81 -4.22 12.89 21.01
N ALA A 82 -5.02 11.91 20.59
CA ALA A 82 -6.21 11.48 21.31
C ALA A 82 -5.88 11.02 22.75
N ARG A 83 -4.84 10.20 22.92
CA ARG A 83 -4.35 9.76 24.24
C ARG A 83 -3.87 10.90 25.13
N ALA A 84 -3.23 11.91 24.54
CA ALA A 84 -2.78 13.08 25.30
C ALA A 84 -3.97 13.96 25.74
N ALA A 85 -5.04 14.03 24.96
CA ALA A 85 -6.26 14.74 25.30
C ALA A 85 -7.04 14.05 26.43
N GLU A 86 -7.05 12.71 26.47
CA GLU A 86 -7.68 11.93 27.56
C GLU A 86 -7.00 12.14 28.91
N LYS A 87 -5.66 12.23 28.94
CA LYS A 87 -4.90 12.44 30.19
C LYS A 87 -5.03 13.83 30.81
N LYS A 88 -5.57 14.80 30.06
CA LYS A 88 -5.75 16.21 30.50
C LYS A 88 -7.16 16.49 31.03
N LYS A 89 -8.07 15.54 30.93
CA LYS A 89 -9.42 15.59 31.52
C LYS A 89 -9.40 14.95 32.90
#